data_AF-A0A2I0FE12-F1
#
_entry.id   AF-A0A2I0FE12-F1
#
_cell.length_a   1.000
_cell.length_b   1.000
_cell.length_c   1.000
_cell.angle_alpha   90.00
_cell.angle_beta   90.00
_cell.angle_gamma   90.00
#
_symmetry.space_group_name_H-M   'P 1'
#
loop_
_entity.id
_entity.type
_entity.pdbx_description
1 polymer ?
#
loop_
_entity_poly.entity_id
_entity_poly.type
_entity_poly.pdbx_seq_one_letter_code
_entity_poly.pdbx_strand_id
1 'polypeptide(L)'
;MKIQWLLLIALIFAVIIAAFAVVNVDAVPVNYIFGEAEFPLILVILASALLGFLLSGVVAIARSYSLQRKVKALQKEMAVKESLIATQQNEIAEYQKAGVNPEAQVVTSDEVTRDDRVDNYEEKQRDTY
;
A
#
# COMPACT_ATOMS: atom_id res chain seq x y z
N MET A 1 13.48 -23.04 6.92
CA MET A 1 14.57 -22.97 5.93
C MET A 1 14.91 -21.55 5.49
N LYS A 2 14.00 -20.73 4.93
CA LYS A 2 14.32 -19.40 4.36
C LYS A 2 15.01 -18.43 5.34
N ILE A 3 14.52 -18.37 6.58
CA ILE A 3 15.09 -17.50 7.62
C ILE A 3 16.49 -17.97 8.07
N GLN A 4 16.76 -19.27 8.12
CA GLN A 4 18.09 -19.81 8.45
C GLN A 4 19.11 -19.44 7.37
N TRP A 5 18.72 -19.53 6.09
CA TRP A 5 19.56 -19.07 4.98
C TRP A 5 19.81 -17.56 5.02
N LEU A 6 18.79 -16.76 5.35
CA LEU A 6 18.96 -15.32 5.50
C LEU A 6 19.89 -14.96 6.67
N LEU A 7 19.78 -15.65 7.80
CA LEU A 7 20.68 -15.49 8.94
C LEU A 7 22.13 -15.89 8.59
N LEU A 8 22.33 -16.97 7.84
CA LEU A 8 23.66 -17.38 7.40
C LEU A 8 24.29 -16.34 6.47
N ILE A 9 23.53 -15.84 5.49
CA ILE A 9 24.00 -14.78 4.58
C ILE A 9 24.31 -13.51 5.37
N ALA A 10 23.44 -13.11 6.32
CA ALA A 10 23.66 -11.96 7.17
C ALA A 10 24.93 -12.09 8.01
N LEU A 11 25.22 -13.29 8.55
CA LEU A 11 26.44 -13.55 9.30
C LEU A 11 27.70 -13.42 8.42
N ILE A 12 27.67 -14.00 7.22
CA ILE A 12 28.79 -13.86 6.25
C ILE A 12 29.02 -12.38 5.93
N PHE A 13 27.95 -11.63 5.65
CA PHE A 13 28.03 -10.18 5.42
C PHE A 13 28.58 -9.43 6.64
N ALA A 14 28.17 -9.79 7.85
CA ALA A 14 28.66 -9.17 9.08
C ALA A 14 30.18 -9.37 9.24
N VAL A 15 30.70 -10.57 8.95
CA VAL A 15 32.14 -10.85 8.95
C VAL A 15 32.88 -10.00 7.91
N ILE A 16 32.32 -9.88 6.70
CA ILE A 16 32.90 -9.04 5.64
C ILE A 16 32.94 -7.57 6.09
N ILE A 17 31.83 -7.03 6.60
CA ILE A 17 31.76 -5.65 7.10
C ILE A 17 32.75 -5.43 8.24
N ALA A 18 32.88 -6.38 9.17
CA ALA A 18 33.84 -6.29 10.27
C ALA A 18 35.29 -6.27 9.75
N ALA A 19 35.63 -7.11 8.77
CA ALA A 19 36.95 -7.09 8.14
C ALA A 19 37.23 -5.74 7.46
N PHE A 20 36.25 -5.19 6.71
CA PHE A 20 36.35 -3.86 6.12
C PHE A 20 36.54 -2.77 7.17
N ALA A 21 35.83 -2.86 8.29
CA ALA A 21 35.92 -1.90 9.39
C ALA A 21 37.30 -1.85 10.03
N VAL A 22 37.95 -3.01 10.18
CA VAL A 22 39.32 -3.09 10.73
C VAL A 22 40.34 -2.51 9.76
N VAL A 23 40.23 -2.82 8.46
CA VAL A 23 41.19 -2.36 7.45
C VAL A 23 41.03 -0.87 7.13
N ASN A 24 39.82 -0.32 7.24
CA ASN A 24 39.51 1.07 6.89
C ASN A 24 39.17 1.89 8.14
N VAL A 25 39.90 1.67 9.23
CA VAL A 25 39.77 2.43 10.49
C VAL A 25 40.48 3.79 10.42
N ASP A 26 40.74 4.29 9.22
CA ASP A 26 41.37 5.59 9.00
C ASP A 26 40.49 6.71 9.56
N ALA A 27 41.12 7.56 10.35
CA ALA A 27 40.49 8.73 10.94
C ALA A 27 40.19 9.76 9.85
N VAL A 28 38.92 10.15 9.74
CA VAL A 28 38.45 11.18 8.82
C VAL A 28 37.84 12.31 9.65
N PRO A 29 38.22 13.58 9.40
CA PRO A 29 37.57 14.71 10.05
C PRO A 29 36.12 14.83 9.59
N VAL A 30 35.21 14.89 10.56
CA VAL A 30 33.78 15.08 10.30
C VAL A 30 33.33 16.38 10.94
N ASN A 31 32.84 17.29 10.12
CA ASN A 31 32.16 18.50 10.58
C ASN A 31 30.67 18.20 10.75
N TYR A 32 30.19 18.21 11.99
CA TYR A 32 28.80 17.92 12.35
C TYR A 32 28.03 19.19 12.74
N ILE A 33 28.29 20.29 12.02
CA ILE A 33 27.63 21.61 12.11
C ILE A 33 28.05 22.43 13.33
N PHE A 34 28.22 21.80 14.51
CA PHE A 34 28.56 22.49 15.77
C PHE A 34 30.00 22.22 16.26
N GLY A 35 30.80 21.55 15.45
CA GLY A 35 32.17 21.18 15.77
C GLY A 35 32.77 20.24 14.74
N GLU A 36 34.04 19.91 14.94
CA GLU A 36 34.80 18.97 14.12
C GLU A 36 35.42 17.91 15.04
N ALA A 37 35.35 16.65 14.64
CA ALA A 37 35.99 15.55 15.34
C ALA A 37 36.40 14.46 14.35
N GLU A 38 37.47 13.75 14.69
CA GLU A 38 37.96 12.64 13.88
C GLU A 38 37.25 11.34 14.25
N PHE A 39 36.63 10.72 13.25
CA PHE A 39 35.99 9.41 13.39
C PHE A 39 36.50 8.46 12.31
N PRO A 40 36.60 7.15 12.59
CA PRO A 40 36.80 6.15 11.56
C PRO A 40 35.74 6.25 10.46
N LEU A 41 36.15 6.26 9.19
CA LEU A 41 35.25 6.42 8.03
C LEU A 41 34.05 5.46 8.05
N ILE A 42 34.29 4.19 8.44
CA ILE A 42 33.24 3.17 8.52
C ILE A 42 32.12 3.53 9.50
N LEU A 43 32.41 4.20 10.61
CA LEU A 43 31.39 4.60 11.58
C LEU A 43 30.44 5.64 10.97
N VAL A 44 30.98 6.56 10.18
CA VAL A 44 30.20 7.60 9.48
C VAL A 44 29.26 6.99 8.46
N ILE A 45 29.76 6.01 7.68
CA ILE A 45 28.97 5.29 6.68
C ILE A 45 27.87 4.47 7.35
N LEU A 46 28.21 3.70 8.39
CA LEU A 46 27.24 2.88 9.13
C LEU A 46 26.16 3.74 9.79
N ALA A 47 26.53 4.87 10.39
CA ALA A 47 25.56 5.80 10.98
C ALA A 47 24.61 6.36 9.92
N SER A 48 25.15 6.79 8.78
CA SER A 48 24.35 7.32 7.66
C SER A 48 23.40 6.27 7.08
N ALA A 49 23.90 5.05 6.86
CA ALA A 49 23.10 3.93 6.38
C ALA A 49 22.01 3.53 7.37
N LEU A 50 22.32 3.52 8.68
CA LEU A 50 21.37 3.25 9.73
C LEU A 50 20.25 4.30 9.76
N LEU A 51 20.60 5.60 9.66
CA LEU A 51 19.62 6.68 9.58
C LEU A 51 18.71 6.52 8.35
N GLY A 52 19.28 6.20 7.18
CA GLY A 52 18.51 5.91 5.97
C GLY A 52 17.56 4.71 6.13
N PHE A 53 18.04 3.62 6.74
CA PHE A 53 17.23 2.45 7.06
C PHE A 53 16.10 2.79 8.03
N LEU A 54 16.37 3.60 9.05
CA LEU A 54 15.38 4.00 10.04
C LEU A 54 14.26 4.84 9.39
N LEU A 55 14.62 5.80 8.53
CA LEU A 55 13.67 6.56 7.72
C LEU A 55 12.81 5.65 6.83
N SER A 56 13.44 4.71 6.12
CA SER A 56 12.72 3.74 5.29
C SER A 56 11.76 2.89 6.12
N GLY A 57 12.19 2.46 7.32
CA GLY A 57 11.36 1.73 8.27
C GLY A 57 10.11 2.50 8.69
N VAL A 58 10.24 3.79 9.00
CA VAL A 58 9.10 4.65 9.33
C VAL A 58 8.10 4.71 8.16
N VAL A 59 8.58 4.92 6.93
CA VAL A 59 7.73 4.94 5.73
C VAL A 59 7.04 3.58 5.52
N ALA A 60 7.76 2.48 5.69
CA ALA A 60 7.23 1.13 5.55
C ALA A 60 6.12 0.84 6.57
N ILE A 61 6.32 1.23 7.84
CA ILE A 61 5.32 1.07 8.90
C ILE A 61 4.07 1.91 8.59
N ALA A 62 4.24 3.18 8.21
CA ALA A 62 3.12 4.06 7.86
C ALA A 62 2.30 3.48 6.69
N ARG A 63 2.98 3.00 5.65
CA ARG A 63 2.33 2.33 4.51
C ARG A 63 1.61 1.05 4.95
N SER A 64 2.25 0.21 5.73
CA SER A 64 1.67 -1.04 6.25
C SER A 64 0.40 -0.78 7.06
N TYR A 65 0.42 0.23 7.93
CA TYR A 65 -0.76 0.64 8.69
C TYR A 65 -1.92 1.08 7.80
N SER A 66 -1.65 1.91 6.78
CA SER A 66 -2.68 2.33 5.83
C SER A 66 -3.29 1.14 5.08
N LEU A 67 -2.45 0.16 4.73
CA LEU A 67 -2.86 -1.03 3.99
C LEU A 67 -3.71 -1.95 4.86
N GLN A 68 -3.35 -2.12 6.12
CA GLN A 68 -4.16 -2.88 7.09
C GLN A 68 -5.54 -2.26 7.28
N ARG A 69 -5.67 -0.92 7.32
CA ARG A 69 -6.99 -0.26 7.40
C ARG A 69 -7.83 -0.54 6.17
N LYS A 70 -7.24 -0.46 4.96
CA LYS A 70 -7.93 -0.81 3.71
C LYS A 70 -8.38 -2.27 3.70
N VAL A 71 -7.52 -3.20 4.11
CA VAL A 71 -7.88 -4.62 4.21
C VAL A 71 -9.07 -4.83 5.15
N LYS A 72 -9.07 -4.19 6.33
CA LYS A 72 -10.20 -4.28 7.26
C LYS A 72 -11.49 -3.69 6.70
N ALA A 73 -11.41 -2.56 5.99
CA ALA A 73 -12.57 -1.95 5.34
C ALA A 73 -13.15 -2.87 4.26
N LEU A 74 -12.30 -3.40 3.38
CA LEU A 74 -12.70 -4.34 2.33
C LEU A 74 -13.29 -5.64 2.90
N GLN A 75 -12.71 -6.17 3.98
CA GLN A 75 -13.26 -7.35 4.68
C GLN A 75 -14.67 -7.07 5.24
N LYS A 76 -14.91 -5.87 5.78
CA LYS A 76 -16.24 -5.49 6.27
C LYS A 76 -17.25 -5.37 5.13
N GLU A 77 -16.88 -4.76 4.01
CA GLU A 77 -17.74 -4.67 2.83
C GLU A 77 -18.09 -6.06 2.26
N MET A 78 -17.11 -6.96 2.22
CA MET A 78 -17.33 -8.34 1.80
C MET A 78 -18.34 -9.06 2.71
N ALA A 79 -18.19 -8.95 4.03
CA ALA A 79 -19.12 -9.56 4.97
C ALA A 79 -20.56 -9.04 4.82
N VAL A 80 -20.74 -7.74 4.57
CA VAL A 80 -22.06 -7.15 4.31
C VAL A 80 -22.65 -7.72 3.01
N LYS A 81 -21.86 -7.75 1.93
CA LYS A 81 -22.32 -8.31 0.64
C LYS A 81 -22.70 -9.78 0.75
N GLU A 82 -21.91 -10.59 1.45
CA GLU A 82 -22.23 -12.00 1.72
C GLU A 82 -23.55 -12.16 2.47
N SER A 83 -23.82 -11.33 3.49
CA SER A 83 -25.09 -11.36 4.23
C SER A 83 -26.30 -10.96 3.37
N LEU A 84 -26.13 -9.99 2.46
CA LEU A 84 -27.17 -9.58 1.53
C LEU A 84 -27.49 -10.69 0.53
N ILE A 85 -26.46 -11.36 -0.02
CA ILE A 85 -26.62 -12.50 -0.91
C ILE A 85 -27.37 -13.63 -0.21
N ALA A 86 -27.02 -13.95 1.04
CA ALA A 86 -27.70 -14.98 1.82
C ALA A 86 -29.19 -14.62 2.07
N THR A 87 -29.48 -13.35 2.34
CA THR A 87 -30.86 -12.88 2.54
C THR A 87 -31.67 -12.98 1.25
N GLN A 88 -31.13 -12.51 0.12
CA GLN A 88 -31.78 -12.61 -1.19
C GLN A 88 -32.04 -14.06 -1.59
N GLN A 89 -31.10 -14.97 -1.33
CA GLN A 89 -31.29 -16.40 -1.58
C GLN A 89 -32.42 -17.00 -0.75
N ASN A 90 -32.53 -16.61 0.52
CA ASN A 90 -33.63 -17.04 1.39
C ASN A 90 -34.99 -16.53 0.89
N GLU A 91 -35.07 -15.26 0.49
CA GLU A 91 -36.29 -14.68 -0.09
C GLU A 91 -36.70 -15.40 -1.39
N ILE A 92 -35.74 -15.64 -2.31
CA ILE A 92 -36.00 -16.39 -3.56
C ILE A 92 -36.51 -17.80 -3.26
N ALA A 93 -35.93 -18.50 -2.27
CA ALA A 93 -36.36 -19.83 -1.87
C ALA A 93 -37.78 -19.82 -1.25
N GLU A 94 -38.17 -18.74 -0.58
CA GLU A 94 -39.51 -18.56 -0.03
C GLU A 94 -40.55 -18.35 -1.15
N TYR A 95 -40.27 -17.48 -2.13
CA TYR A 95 -41.13 -17.30 -3.32
C TYR A 95 -41.33 -18.61 -4.10
N GLN A 96 -40.26 -19.39 -4.28
CA GLN A 96 -40.34 -20.71 -4.93
C GLN A 96 -41.23 -21.69 -4.15
N LYS A 97 -41.16 -21.70 -2.81
CA LYS A 97 -42.04 -22.53 -1.97
C LYS A 97 -43.49 -22.07 -2.00
N ALA A 98 -43.76 -20.78 -2.16
CA ALA A 98 -45.10 -20.23 -2.32
C ALA A 98 -45.71 -20.51 -3.72
N GLY A 99 -44.97 -21.18 -4.62
CA GLY A 99 -45.45 -21.48 -5.98
C GLY A 99 -45.50 -20.27 -6.91
N VAL A 100 -44.92 -19.13 -6.50
CA VAL A 100 -44.83 -17.92 -7.30
C VAL A 100 -43.47 -17.93 -8.00
N ASN A 101 -43.45 -18.10 -9.32
CA ASN A 101 -42.24 -17.94 -10.12
C ASN A 101 -42.08 -16.44 -10.42
N PRO A 102 -41.16 -15.70 -9.77
CA PRO A 102 -40.96 -14.30 -10.10
C PRO A 102 -40.49 -14.22 -11.55
N GLU A 103 -41.28 -13.59 -12.43
CA GLU A 103 -40.82 -13.25 -13.77
C GLU A 103 -39.55 -12.41 -13.62
N ALA A 104 -38.47 -12.83 -14.28
CA ALA A 104 -37.25 -12.06 -14.31
C ALA A 104 -37.57 -10.71 -14.98
N GLN A 105 -37.72 -9.66 -14.18
CA GLN A 105 -37.74 -8.30 -14.72
C GLN A 105 -36.32 -8.01 -15.18
N VAL A 106 -36.06 -8.27 -16.46
CA VAL A 106 -34.83 -7.89 -17.13
C VAL A 106 -34.81 -6.36 -17.13
N VAL A 107 -34.17 -5.76 -16.13
CA VAL A 107 -33.73 -4.37 -16.20
C VAL A 107 -32.54 -4.36 -17.16
N THR A 108 -32.85 -4.57 -18.44
CA THR A 108 -31.97 -4.15 -19.51
C THR A 108 -31.90 -2.64 -19.37
N SER A 109 -30.71 -2.14 -19.04
CA SER A 109 -30.36 -0.73 -19.16
C SER A 109 -30.10 -0.35 -20.62
N ASP A 110 -30.86 -0.92 -21.57
CA ASP A 110 -30.83 -0.52 -22.98
C ASP A 110 -31.99 0.45 -23.26
N GLU A 111 -31.97 1.59 -22.57
CA GLU A 111 -32.48 2.83 -23.14
C GLU A 111 -31.82 4.03 -22.45
N VAL A 112 -30.52 4.20 -22.72
CA VAL A 112 -29.93 5.53 -22.81
C VAL A 112 -29.53 5.73 -24.28
N THR A 113 -30.54 5.84 -25.15
CA THR A 113 -30.33 6.37 -26.49
C THR A 113 -30.53 7.88 -26.44
N ARG A 114 -29.59 8.59 -27.07
CA ARG A 114 -29.58 10.01 -27.45
C ARG A 114 -28.92 10.95 -26.42
N ASP A 115 -27.59 11.04 -26.58
CA ASP A 115 -26.91 12.28 -26.94
C ASP A 115 -27.71 13.58 -26.68
N ASP A 116 -27.38 14.28 -25.59
CA ASP A 116 -27.72 15.70 -25.34
C ASP A 116 -26.57 16.40 -24.57
N ARG A 117 -25.32 15.92 -24.66
CA ARG A 117 -24.17 16.49 -23.91
C ARG A 117 -23.03 17.03 -24.78
N VAL A 118 -23.29 17.32 -26.05
CA VAL A 118 -22.35 18.05 -26.90
C VAL A 118 -22.54 19.57 -26.83
N ASP A 119 -23.70 20.09 -26.43
CA ASP A 119 -23.97 21.54 -26.55
C ASP A 119 -23.49 22.41 -25.38
N ASN A 120 -23.02 21.82 -24.27
CA ASN A 120 -22.68 22.60 -23.06
C ASN A 120 -21.16 22.87 -22.88
N TYR A 121 -20.34 22.62 -23.90
CA TYR A 121 -18.91 22.98 -23.86
C TYR A 121 -18.56 24.20 -24.71
N GLU A 122 -19.44 24.64 -25.63
CA GLU A 122 -19.19 25.84 -26.44
C GLU A 122 -19.81 27.11 -25.85
N GLU A 123 -20.86 27.02 -25.02
CA GLU A 123 -21.50 28.21 -24.46
C GLU A 123 -20.69 28.84 -23.31
N LYS A 124 -19.93 28.04 -22.55
CA LYS A 124 -19.17 28.54 -21.39
C LYS A 124 -17.84 29.24 -21.73
N GLN A 125 -17.46 29.31 -23.02
CA GLN A 125 -16.26 30.03 -23.47
C GLN A 125 -16.55 31.36 -24.18
N ARG A 126 -17.82 31.75 -24.37
CA ARG A 126 -18.17 33.06 -24.96
C ARG A 126 -18.38 34.19 -23.95
N ASP A 127 -18.52 33.88 -22.67
CA ASP A 127 -18.86 34.87 -21.63
C ASP A 127 -17.65 35.37 -20.81
N THR A 128 -16.43 35.10 -21.29
CA THR A 128 -15.20 35.66 -20.70
C THR A 128 -14.44 36.48 -21.74
N TYR A 129 -14.89 37.72 -21.90
CA TYR A 129 -14.07 38.84 -22.39
C TYR A 129 -14.12 39.95 -21.34
#